data_AF-A0A235BP78-F1
#
_entry.id   AF-A0A235BP78-F1
#
_cell.length_a   1.000
_cell.length_b   1.000
_cell.length_c   1.000
_cell.angle_alpha   90.00
_cell.angle_beta   90.00
_cell.angle_gamma   90.00
#
_symmetry.space_group_name_H-M   'P 1'
#
loop_
_entity.id
_entity.type
_entity.pdbx_description
1 polymer ?
#
loop_
_entity_poly.entity_id
_entity_poly.type
_entity_poly.pdbx_seq_one_letter_code
_entity_poly.pdbx_strand_id
1 'polypeptide(L)'
;MPVQPITRVLLSSGVILLFGYLGLYIGVIALICRHFGLWTAPLVWALSEFIKTKGELGFPWDLLGCSITPYVHLVQPAALGGIYLISAWLVLVNLLLYHLLFSRRRLAYGAALVAAFAAPLAFSQIHIRPGKPWFKVAIIQPNVSPLDKGDWNSREKIQADLMKLTRKAAASKPDLIVYPETATLVDVTRSTTIGTAIRSLVDSLGIETVTGTPLHDIPRHAWFNGAVLLKPNQDSVRQRYYKIHLV
;
A
#
# COMPACT_ATOMS: atom_id res chain seq x y z
N MET A 1 -0.15 -4.93 -27.26
CA MET A 1 -0.65 -3.75 -27.99
C MET A 1 0.52 -2.81 -28.26
N PRO A 2 0.64 -2.20 -29.45
CA PRO A 2 1.68 -1.21 -29.68
C PRO A 2 1.37 0.00 -28.80
N VAL A 3 2.09 0.11 -27.69
CA VAL A 3 2.20 1.38 -26.94
C VAL A 3 2.56 2.43 -27.98
N GLN A 4 1.75 3.49 -28.12
CA GLN A 4 2.02 4.55 -29.09
C GLN A 4 3.49 4.98 -28.92
N PRO A 5 4.23 5.24 -30.00
CA PRO A 5 5.67 5.53 -29.91
C PRO A 5 6.00 6.60 -28.86
N ILE A 6 5.15 7.62 -28.76
CA ILE A 6 5.22 8.69 -27.75
C ILE A 6 5.10 8.13 -26.34
N THR A 7 4.07 7.33 -26.05
CA THR A 7 3.91 6.70 -24.73
C THR A 7 5.09 5.82 -24.36
N ARG A 8 5.68 5.10 -25.32
CA ARG A 8 6.87 4.28 -25.07
C ARG A 8 8.07 5.15 -24.69
N VAL A 9 8.30 6.24 -25.44
CA VAL A 9 9.37 7.20 -25.16
C VAL A 9 9.19 7.82 -23.77
N LEU A 10 7.99 8.29 -23.44
CA LEU A 10 7.68 8.89 -22.14
C LEU A 10 7.91 7.90 -20.98
N LEU A 11 7.45 6.66 -21.13
CA LEU A 11 7.67 5.62 -20.13
C LEU A 11 9.17 5.31 -19.94
N SER A 12 9.90 5.11 -21.04
CA SER A 12 11.35 4.86 -20.97
C SER A 12 12.10 6.02 -20.30
N SER A 13 11.78 7.25 -20.68
CA SER A 13 12.37 8.45 -20.07
C SER A 13 12.04 8.56 -18.58
N GLY A 14 10.79 8.30 -18.20
CA GLY A 14 10.37 8.29 -16.80
C GLY A 14 11.11 7.25 -15.97
N VAL A 15 11.33 6.05 -16.51
CA VAL A 15 12.10 4.98 -15.86
C VAL A 15 13.57 5.38 -15.69
N ILE A 16 14.20 5.99 -16.71
CA ILE A 16 15.57 6.47 -16.62
C ILE A 16 15.70 7.56 -15.54
N LEU A 17 14.77 8.52 -15.52
CA LEU A 17 14.73 9.57 -14.50
C LEU A 17 14.54 8.99 -13.10
N LEU A 18 13.68 7.97 -12.94
CA LEU A 18 13.48 7.28 -11.67
C LEU A 18 14.78 6.62 -11.18
N PHE A 19 15.51 5.91 -12.03
CA PHE A 19 16.79 5.32 -11.63
C PHE A 19 17.84 6.37 -11.30
N GLY A 20 17.90 7.48 -12.06
CA GLY A 20 18.75 8.61 -11.73
C GLY A 20 18.42 9.23 -10.37
N TYR A 21 17.12 9.43 -10.10
CA TYR A 21 16.61 9.91 -8.81
C TYR A 21 16.99 8.98 -7.66
N LEU A 22 16.76 7.67 -7.77
CA LEU A 22 17.14 6.70 -6.74
C LEU A 22 18.66 6.64 -6.56
N GLY A 23 19.42 6.65 -7.65
CA GLY A 23 20.89 6.66 -7.63
C GLY A 23 21.48 7.89 -6.94
N LEU A 24 20.84 9.06 -7.07
CA LEU A 24 21.26 10.29 -6.40
C LEU A 24 21.25 10.12 -4.87
N TYR A 25 20.19 9.52 -4.29
CA TYR A 25 20.13 9.27 -2.85
C TYR A 25 21.26 8.35 -2.39
N ILE A 26 21.57 7.29 -3.16
CA ILE A 26 22.69 6.39 -2.85
C ILE A 26 24.02 7.15 -2.91
N GLY A 27 24.23 7.99 -3.93
CA GLY A 27 25.40 8.83 -4.06
C GLY A 27 25.59 9.79 -2.88
N VAL A 28 24.52 10.46 -2.45
CA VAL A 28 24.54 11.36 -1.28
C VAL A 28 24.86 10.60 0.01
N ILE A 29 24.21 9.45 0.24
CA ILE A 29 24.51 8.60 1.40
C ILE A 29 25.99 8.19 1.40
N ALA A 30 26.51 7.75 0.26
CA ALA A 30 27.91 7.33 0.13
C ALA A 30 28.89 8.48 0.43
N LEU A 31 28.61 9.69 -0.04
CA LEU A 31 29.42 10.88 0.23
C LEU A 31 29.43 11.25 1.72
N ILE A 32 28.27 11.21 2.38
CA ILE A 32 28.14 11.48 3.82
C ILE A 32 28.90 10.42 4.62
N CYS A 33 28.68 9.13 4.32
CA CYS A 33 29.38 8.02 4.98
C CYS A 33 30.90 8.07 4.76
N ARG A 34 31.36 8.56 3.61
CA ARG A 34 32.80 8.75 3.33
C ARG A 34 33.40 9.85 4.20
N HIS A 35 32.67 10.93 4.45
CA HIS A 35 33.15 12.07 5.23
C HIS A 35 33.05 11.84 6.75
N PHE A 36 31.94 11.28 7.23
CA PHE A 36 31.66 11.10 8.66
C PHE A 36 31.88 9.66 9.18
N GLY A 37 32.18 8.72 8.28
CA GLY A 37 32.44 7.32 8.61
C GLY A 37 31.21 6.41 8.50
N LEU A 38 31.47 5.12 8.28
CA LEU A 38 30.45 4.10 8.00
C LEU A 38 29.43 3.89 9.13
N TRP A 39 29.80 4.18 10.39
CA TRP A 39 28.88 4.06 11.52
C TRP A 39 27.71 5.04 11.48
N THR A 40 27.78 6.08 10.64
CA THR A 40 26.65 6.98 10.38
C THR A 40 25.62 6.41 9.42
N ALA A 41 25.97 5.35 8.67
CA ALA A 41 25.14 4.81 7.58
C ALA A 41 23.71 4.42 8.01
N PRO A 42 23.45 3.76 9.15
CA PRO A 42 22.09 3.43 9.57
C PRO A 42 21.17 4.66 9.68
N LEU A 43 21.69 5.75 10.26
CA LEU A 43 20.94 6.98 10.45
C LEU A 43 20.76 7.74 9.14
N VAL A 44 21.84 7.89 8.37
CA VAL A 44 21.84 8.63 7.11
C VAL A 44 20.92 7.96 6.09
N TRP A 45 20.92 6.63 6.04
CA TRP A 45 20.03 5.87 5.16
C TRP A 45 18.56 6.09 5.52
N ALA A 46 18.19 5.94 6.79
CA ALA A 46 16.82 6.14 7.24
C ALA A 46 16.34 7.58 7.03
N LEU A 47 17.19 8.58 7.27
CA LEU A 47 16.87 9.99 7.02
C LEU A 47 16.69 10.26 5.52
N SER A 48 17.57 9.71 4.69
CA SER A 48 17.48 9.79 3.23
C SER A 48 16.16 9.20 2.72
N GLU A 49 15.78 8.02 3.20
CA GLU A 49 14.48 7.43 2.87
C GLU A 49 13.30 8.26 3.37
N PHE A 50 13.38 8.84 4.57
CA PHE A 50 12.33 9.72 5.08
C PHE A 50 12.15 10.95 4.19
N ILE A 51 13.25 11.62 3.82
CA ILE A 51 13.24 12.79 2.93
C ILE A 51 12.65 12.43 1.57
N LYS A 52 13.00 11.24 1.03
CA LYS A 52 12.46 10.69 -0.23
C LYS A 52 10.92 10.59 -0.24
N THR A 53 10.26 10.59 0.92
CA THR A 53 8.79 10.50 1.03
C THR A 53 8.09 11.85 1.12
N LYS A 54 8.83 12.97 1.13
CA LYS A 54 8.29 14.31 1.37
C LYS A 54 8.26 15.16 0.11
N GLY A 55 7.36 16.15 0.14
CA GLY A 55 7.22 17.15 -0.92
C GLY A 55 6.54 16.61 -2.17
N GLU A 56 6.50 17.45 -3.21
CA GLU A 56 5.85 17.15 -4.49
C GLU A 56 6.63 16.12 -5.33
N LEU A 57 7.93 15.99 -5.06
CA LEU A 57 8.81 14.98 -5.66
C LEU A 57 8.96 13.73 -4.77
N GLY A 58 8.10 13.60 -3.75
CA GLY A 58 8.11 12.47 -2.83
C GLY A 58 7.75 11.19 -3.57
N PHE A 59 8.69 10.26 -3.71
CA PHE A 59 8.48 8.99 -4.39
C PHE A 59 9.05 7.84 -3.55
N PRO A 60 8.26 7.29 -2.60
CA PRO A 60 8.72 6.33 -1.60
C PRO A 60 8.89 4.90 -2.16
N TRP A 61 9.41 4.79 -3.38
CA TRP A 61 9.74 3.51 -3.99
C TRP A 61 11.07 2.98 -3.47
N ASP A 62 11.18 1.66 -3.40
CA ASP A 62 12.40 0.95 -3.01
C ASP A 62 12.92 1.41 -1.63
N LEU A 63 12.06 1.28 -0.62
CA LEU A 63 12.47 1.43 0.77
C LEU A 63 13.06 0.11 1.25
N LEU A 64 14.28 0.15 1.79
CA LEU A 64 15.03 -1.04 2.18
C LEU A 64 14.24 -1.90 3.19
N GLY A 65 13.57 -1.25 4.14
CA GLY A 65 12.75 -1.93 5.15
C GLY A 65 11.59 -2.75 4.57
N CYS A 66 11.10 -2.44 3.36
CA CYS A 66 10.03 -3.21 2.73
C CYS A 66 10.47 -4.65 2.41
N SER A 67 11.77 -4.89 2.21
CA SER A 67 12.33 -6.21 1.88
C SER A 67 12.09 -7.28 2.96
N ILE A 68 11.87 -6.88 4.21
CA ILE A 68 11.67 -7.80 5.32
C ILE A 68 10.23 -7.83 5.86
N THR A 69 9.30 -7.14 5.22
CA THR A 69 7.87 -7.15 5.61
C THR A 69 7.23 -8.54 5.70
N PRO A 70 7.63 -9.57 4.94
CA PRO A 70 7.12 -10.93 5.15
C PRO A 70 7.52 -11.54 6.51
N TYR A 71 8.60 -11.06 7.13
CA TYR A 71 9.10 -11.56 8.42
C TYR A 71 8.44 -10.80 9.57
N VAL A 72 7.18 -11.13 9.84
CA VAL A 72 6.31 -10.41 10.79
C VAL A 72 6.97 -10.19 12.16
N HIS A 73 7.69 -11.17 12.71
CA HIS A 73 8.35 -11.03 14.02
C HIS A 73 9.52 -10.02 14.00
N LEU A 74 10.21 -9.84 12.87
CA LEU A 74 11.34 -8.93 12.77
C LEU A 74 10.89 -7.49 12.47
N VAL A 75 9.77 -7.31 11.77
CA VAL A 75 9.28 -5.99 11.36
C VAL A 75 8.55 -5.22 12.48
N GLN A 76 8.25 -5.86 13.61
CA GLN A 76 7.47 -5.24 14.70
C GLN A 76 8.02 -3.89 15.22
N PRO A 77 9.34 -3.65 15.31
CA PRO A 77 9.87 -2.33 15.67
C PRO A 77 9.40 -1.19 14.76
N ALA A 78 8.84 -1.47 13.58
CA ALA A 78 8.17 -0.45 12.75
C ALA A 78 7.05 0.29 13.49
N ALA A 79 6.47 -0.29 14.55
CA ALA A 79 5.52 0.40 15.42
C ALA A 79 6.14 1.61 16.16
N LEU A 80 7.46 1.66 16.35
CA LEU A 80 8.18 2.72 17.07
C LEU A 80 8.69 3.83 16.15
N GLY A 81 9.23 3.46 14.99
CA GLY A 81 9.91 4.40 14.08
C GLY A 81 9.53 4.25 12.60
N GLY A 82 8.44 3.54 12.33
CA GLY A 82 8.00 3.23 10.97
C GLY A 82 8.99 2.36 10.21
N ILE A 83 8.82 2.32 8.90
CA ILE A 83 9.66 1.55 7.99
C ILE A 83 11.13 2.02 7.99
N TYR A 84 11.39 3.30 8.31
CA TYR A 84 12.74 3.87 8.34
C TYR A 84 13.61 3.29 9.46
N LEU A 85 13.01 2.99 10.62
CA LEU A 85 13.73 2.29 11.69
C LEU A 85 14.15 0.88 11.26
N ILE A 86 13.30 0.21 10.48
CA ILE A 86 13.62 -1.10 9.90
C ILE A 86 14.77 -0.97 8.88
N SER A 87 14.74 0.05 8.01
CA SER A 87 15.84 0.33 7.09
C SER A 87 17.15 0.62 7.82
N ALA A 88 17.14 1.45 8.87
CA ALA A 88 18.31 1.70 9.70
C ALA A 88 18.86 0.41 10.32
N TRP A 89 17.97 -0.41 10.88
CA TRP A 89 18.32 -1.70 11.47
C TRP A 89 18.96 -2.65 10.43
N LEU A 90 18.42 -2.74 9.21
CA LEU A 90 19.01 -3.55 8.14
C LEU A 90 20.40 -3.08 7.74
N VAL A 91 20.62 -1.77 7.63
CA VAL A 91 21.94 -1.20 7.37
C VAL A 91 22.90 -1.50 8.53
N LEU A 92 22.44 -1.40 9.77
CA LEU A 92 23.22 -1.74 10.97
C LEU A 92 23.62 -3.23 10.96
N VAL A 93 22.69 -4.14 10.67
CA VAL A 93 22.96 -5.58 10.57
C VAL A 93 24.04 -5.87 9.53
N ASN A 94 23.96 -5.25 8.35
CA ASN A 94 24.97 -5.41 7.30
C ASN A 94 26.33 -4.82 7.71
N LEU A 95 26.34 -3.68 8.40
CA LEU A 95 27.56 -3.08 8.93
C LEU A 95 28.22 -3.95 10.01
N LEU A 96 27.43 -4.52 10.92
CA LEU A 96 27.89 -5.46 11.93
C LEU A 96 28.44 -6.73 11.29
N LEU A 97 27.78 -7.25 10.24
CA LEU A 97 28.25 -8.41 9.48
C LEU A 97 29.59 -8.12 8.78
N TYR A 98 29.72 -6.95 8.13
CA TYR A 98 30.99 -6.52 7.55
C TYR A 98 32.12 -6.50 8.60
N HIS A 99 31.89 -5.88 9.75
CA HIS A 99 32.90 -5.84 10.80
C HIS A 99 33.17 -7.20 11.46
N LEU A 100 32.18 -8.09 11.56
CA LEU A 100 32.36 -9.46 12.01
C LEU A 100 33.33 -10.24 11.10
N LEU A 101 33.26 -10.02 9.78
CA LEU A 101 34.13 -10.69 8.81
C LEU A 101 35.54 -10.11 8.77
N PHE A 102 35.66 -8.77 8.78
CA PHE A 102 36.92 -8.09 8.45
C PHE A 102 37.65 -7.44 9.64
N SER A 103 37.03 -7.32 10.82
CA SER A 103 37.68 -6.74 12.01
C SER A 103 38.42 -7.79 12.84
N ARG A 104 39.41 -7.35 13.63
CA ARG A 104 40.06 -8.15 14.69
C ARG A 104 39.11 -8.44 15.85
N ARG A 105 38.09 -7.60 16.08
CA ARG A 105 37.13 -7.70 17.19
C ARG A 105 35.88 -8.54 16.87
N ARG A 106 36.07 -9.68 16.20
CA ARG A 106 34.97 -10.51 15.66
C ARG A 106 33.93 -10.88 16.72
N LEU A 107 34.37 -11.28 17.91
CA LEU A 107 33.47 -11.68 19.00
C LEU A 107 32.53 -10.55 19.44
N ALA A 108 33.03 -9.32 19.53
CA ALA A 108 32.21 -8.17 19.92
C ALA A 108 31.13 -7.87 18.87
N TYR A 109 31.48 -7.90 17.59
CA TYR A 109 30.51 -7.70 16.50
C TYR A 109 29.54 -8.87 16.37
N GLY A 110 29.98 -10.11 16.65
CA GLY A 110 29.11 -11.27 16.71
C GLY A 110 28.06 -11.15 17.82
N ALA A 111 28.48 -10.75 19.02
CA ALA A 111 27.56 -10.48 20.13
C ALA A 111 26.58 -9.34 19.80
N ALA A 112 27.05 -8.25 19.20
CA ALA A 112 26.20 -7.14 18.75
C ALA A 112 25.20 -7.58 17.67
N LEU A 113 25.61 -8.43 16.74
CA LEU A 113 24.72 -8.97 15.70
C LEU A 113 23.63 -9.86 16.31
N VAL A 114 23.98 -10.72 17.26
CA VAL A 114 22.99 -11.53 18.01
C VAL A 114 22.00 -10.61 18.74
N ALA A 115 22.48 -9.56 19.41
CA ALA A 115 21.62 -8.60 20.08
C ALA A 115 20.70 -7.86 19.09
N ALA A 116 21.20 -7.50 17.90
CA ALA A 116 20.44 -6.83 16.86
C ALA A 116 19.27 -7.67 16.32
N PHE A 117 19.35 -9.01 16.35
CA PHE A 117 18.23 -9.90 16.03
C PHE A 117 17.36 -10.24 17.23
N ALA A 118 17.96 -10.41 18.42
CA ALA A 118 17.23 -10.73 19.64
C ALA A 118 16.25 -9.61 20.03
N ALA A 119 16.62 -8.34 19.86
CA ALA A 119 15.78 -7.21 20.25
C ALA A 119 14.43 -7.13 19.49
N PRO A 120 14.40 -7.15 18.13
CA PRO A 120 13.13 -7.21 17.38
C PRO A 120 12.28 -8.44 17.73
N LEU A 121 12.93 -9.60 17.87
CA LEU A 121 12.22 -10.84 18.22
C LEU A 121 11.58 -10.76 19.60
N ALA A 122 12.31 -10.26 20.61
CA ALA A 122 11.77 -10.05 21.96
C ALA A 122 10.63 -9.03 21.96
N PHE A 123 10.78 -7.92 21.24
CA PHE A 123 9.72 -6.91 21.08
C PHE A 123 8.46 -7.53 20.46
N SER A 124 8.62 -8.40 19.46
CA SER A 124 7.50 -9.04 18.78
C SER A 124 6.63 -9.90 19.69
N GLN A 125 7.23 -10.57 20.68
CA GLN A 125 6.49 -11.43 21.62
C GLN A 125 5.54 -10.61 22.52
N ILE A 126 5.87 -9.34 22.77
CA ILE A 126 5.09 -8.45 23.64
C ILE A 126 4.06 -7.66 22.81
N HIS A 127 4.43 -7.30 21.58
CA HIS A 127 3.65 -6.41 20.71
C HIS A 127 2.58 -7.14 19.90
N ILE A 128 2.87 -8.33 19.36
CA ILE A 128 1.90 -9.08 18.56
C ILE A 128 0.82 -9.64 19.49
N ARG A 129 -0.34 -8.99 19.50
CA ARG A 129 -1.53 -9.43 20.24
C ARG A 129 -2.67 -9.68 19.24
N PRO A 130 -3.15 -10.92 19.08
CA PRO A 130 -4.28 -11.17 18.19
C PRO A 130 -5.52 -10.44 18.71
N GLY A 131 -6.03 -9.49 17.91
CA GLY A 131 -7.29 -8.81 18.20
C GLY A 131 -8.46 -9.79 18.13
N LYS A 132 -9.30 -9.81 19.17
CA LYS A 132 -10.59 -10.51 19.19
C LYS A 132 -11.69 -9.45 19.44
N PRO A 133 -12.92 -9.64 18.93
CA PRO A 133 -13.38 -10.76 18.11
C PRO A 133 -12.92 -10.67 16.64
N TRP A 134 -12.81 -11.83 16.00
CA TRP A 134 -12.59 -11.93 14.56
C TRP A 134 -13.91 -11.73 13.80
N PHE A 135 -13.85 -11.17 12.60
CA PHE A 135 -14.99 -11.07 11.69
C PHE A 135 -14.57 -11.50 10.28
N LYS A 136 -15.51 -11.98 9.48
CA LYS A 136 -15.29 -12.55 8.15
C LYS A 136 -15.45 -11.47 7.08
N VAL A 137 -14.42 -11.29 6.27
CA VAL A 137 -14.43 -10.33 5.16
C VAL A 137 -14.34 -11.08 3.83
N ALA A 138 -15.20 -10.73 2.87
CA ALA A 138 -15.07 -11.16 1.49
C ALA A 138 -14.50 -10.01 0.63
N ILE A 139 -13.35 -10.25 0.00
CA ILE A 139 -12.73 -9.30 -0.93
C ILE A 139 -13.08 -9.75 -2.35
N ILE A 140 -13.72 -8.88 -3.12
CA ILE A 140 -14.12 -9.18 -4.50
C ILE A 140 -13.05 -8.66 -5.45
N GLN A 141 -12.59 -9.52 -6.36
CA GLN A 141 -11.58 -9.16 -7.36
C GLN A 141 -12.07 -9.55 -8.76
N PRO A 142 -12.75 -8.63 -9.47
CA PRO A 142 -13.34 -8.91 -10.79
C PRO A 142 -12.33 -9.14 -11.92
N ASN A 143 -11.04 -8.86 -11.70
CA ASN A 143 -9.97 -9.04 -12.68
C ASN A 143 -10.24 -8.34 -14.04
N VAL A 144 -10.75 -7.11 -13.97
CA VAL A 144 -11.10 -6.32 -15.16
C VAL A 144 -9.83 -5.82 -15.85
N SER A 145 -9.75 -6.07 -17.17
CA SER A 145 -8.67 -5.53 -18.00
C SER A 145 -8.67 -4.00 -17.98
N PRO A 146 -7.50 -3.33 -17.86
CA PRO A 146 -7.44 -1.87 -17.96
C PRO A 146 -8.03 -1.30 -19.26
N LEU A 147 -8.00 -2.08 -20.35
CA LEU A 147 -8.56 -1.70 -21.64
C LEU A 147 -10.09 -1.67 -21.62
N ASP A 148 -10.69 -2.63 -20.93
CA ASP A 148 -12.14 -2.80 -20.84
C ASP A 148 -12.74 -1.78 -19.85
N LYS A 149 -11.96 -1.35 -18.85
CA LYS A 149 -12.41 -0.42 -17.80
C LYS A 149 -12.87 0.93 -18.33
N GLY A 150 -12.27 1.39 -19.43
CA GLY A 150 -12.62 2.64 -20.11
C GLY A 150 -13.65 2.49 -21.23
N ASP A 151 -13.93 1.26 -21.66
CA ASP A 151 -14.84 0.96 -22.77
C ASP A 151 -16.30 0.93 -22.31
N TRP A 152 -17.15 1.67 -23.02
CA TRP A 152 -18.58 1.75 -22.69
C TRP A 152 -19.30 0.42 -22.91
N ASN A 153 -18.89 -0.36 -23.91
CA ASN A 153 -19.53 -1.64 -24.24
C ASN A 153 -19.22 -2.72 -23.20
N SER A 154 -18.10 -2.59 -22.49
CA SER A 154 -17.65 -3.55 -21.49
C SER A 154 -18.34 -3.40 -20.12
N ARG A 155 -19.04 -2.29 -19.87
CA ARG A 155 -19.59 -1.94 -18.55
C ARG A 155 -20.60 -2.94 -18.02
N GLU A 156 -21.53 -3.37 -18.87
CA GLU A 156 -22.58 -4.31 -18.48
C GLU A 156 -21.98 -5.65 -18.04
N LYS A 157 -21.00 -6.14 -18.80
CA LYS A 157 -20.25 -7.36 -18.45
C LYS A 157 -19.50 -7.19 -17.13
N ILE A 158 -18.78 -6.08 -16.94
CA ILE A 158 -18.03 -5.79 -15.70
C ILE A 158 -18.98 -5.79 -14.49
N GLN A 159 -20.15 -5.16 -14.64
CA GLN A 159 -21.17 -5.12 -13.60
C GLN A 159 -21.75 -6.51 -13.31
N ALA A 160 -22.07 -7.28 -14.34
CA ALA A 160 -22.58 -8.64 -14.19
C ALA A 160 -21.57 -9.55 -13.48
N ASP A 161 -20.29 -9.46 -13.84
CA ASP A 161 -19.20 -10.19 -13.20
C ASP A 161 -19.04 -9.80 -11.73
N LEU A 162 -19.08 -8.50 -11.42
CA LEU A 162 -19.06 -7.99 -10.05
C LEU A 162 -20.21 -8.58 -9.23
N MET A 163 -21.46 -8.48 -9.71
CA MET A 163 -22.64 -9.01 -9.01
C MET A 163 -22.58 -10.53 -8.82
N LYS A 164 -22.15 -11.26 -9.85
CA LYS A 164 -21.98 -12.72 -9.79
C LYS A 164 -20.97 -13.12 -8.71
N LEU A 165 -19.82 -12.45 -8.67
CA LEU A 165 -18.79 -12.68 -7.66
C LEU A 165 -19.28 -12.33 -6.26
N THR A 166 -20.01 -11.22 -6.10
CA THR A 166 -20.61 -10.83 -4.82
C THR A 166 -21.59 -11.88 -4.31
N ARG A 167 -22.51 -12.38 -5.15
CA ARG A 167 -23.45 -13.43 -4.77
C ARG A 167 -22.73 -14.72 -4.39
N LYS A 168 -21.69 -15.11 -5.14
CA LYS A 168 -20.85 -16.27 -4.82
C LYS A 168 -20.17 -16.11 -3.46
N ALA A 169 -19.63 -14.92 -3.17
CA ALA A 169 -18.98 -14.64 -1.90
C ALA A 169 -19.98 -14.62 -0.73
N ALA A 170 -21.19 -14.09 -0.94
CA ALA A 170 -22.24 -14.03 0.08
C ALA A 170 -22.67 -15.42 0.58
N ALA A 171 -22.53 -16.48 -0.24
CA ALA A 171 -22.78 -17.86 0.18
C ALA A 171 -21.90 -18.29 1.39
N SER A 172 -20.74 -17.66 1.57
CA SER A 172 -19.86 -17.89 2.73
C SER A 172 -20.28 -17.15 4.01
N LYS A 173 -21.36 -16.34 3.94
CA LYS A 173 -21.88 -15.47 5.02
C LYS A 173 -20.77 -14.60 5.65
N PRO A 174 -20.14 -13.69 4.89
CA PRO A 174 -19.22 -12.70 5.44
C PRO A 174 -19.97 -11.60 6.21
N ASP A 175 -19.29 -11.00 7.18
CA ASP A 175 -19.77 -9.83 7.92
C ASP A 175 -19.58 -8.53 7.11
N LEU A 176 -18.62 -8.53 6.17
CA LEU A 176 -18.29 -7.39 5.32
C LEU A 176 -17.87 -7.84 3.92
N ILE A 177 -18.31 -7.13 2.88
CA ILE A 177 -17.83 -7.27 1.51
C ILE A 177 -17.01 -6.04 1.12
N VAL A 178 -15.87 -6.23 0.45
CA VAL A 178 -14.98 -5.15 0.00
C VAL A 178 -14.76 -5.24 -1.50
N TYR A 179 -15.10 -4.18 -2.22
CA TYR A 179 -14.83 -4.01 -3.65
C TYR A 179 -13.56 -3.16 -3.88
N PRO A 180 -12.89 -3.32 -5.04
CA PRO A 180 -11.66 -2.59 -5.34
C PRO A 180 -11.92 -1.13 -5.73
N GLU A 181 -10.84 -0.40 -6.02
CA GLU A 181 -10.87 0.99 -6.48
C GLU A 181 -11.67 1.14 -7.80
N THR A 182 -12.63 2.07 -7.79
CA THR A 182 -13.49 2.38 -8.95
C THR A 182 -14.21 1.14 -9.47
N ALA A 183 -14.72 0.28 -8.58
CA ALA A 183 -15.45 -0.94 -8.96
C ALA A 183 -16.80 -0.64 -9.62
N THR A 184 -17.43 0.49 -9.25
CA THR A 184 -18.76 0.88 -9.73
C THR A 184 -18.75 1.59 -11.08
N LEU A 185 -17.59 2.11 -11.52
CA LEU A 185 -17.39 2.94 -12.73
C LEU A 185 -18.19 4.26 -12.78
N VAL A 186 -19.16 4.44 -11.89
CA VAL A 186 -20.04 5.61 -11.76
C VAL A 186 -20.17 6.00 -10.29
N ASP A 187 -20.63 7.21 -10.01
CA ASP A 187 -20.99 7.61 -8.66
C ASP A 187 -22.16 6.78 -8.14
N VAL A 188 -21.85 5.82 -7.26
CA VAL A 188 -22.81 4.88 -6.67
C VAL A 188 -23.87 5.58 -5.82
N THR A 189 -23.60 6.82 -5.37
CA THR A 189 -24.54 7.58 -4.55
C THR A 189 -25.61 8.28 -5.38
N ARG A 190 -25.34 8.51 -6.68
CA ARG A 190 -26.21 9.26 -7.61
C ARG A 190 -26.73 8.44 -8.78
N SER A 191 -26.04 7.36 -9.14
CA SER A 191 -26.41 6.53 -10.27
C SER A 191 -27.77 5.85 -10.03
N THR A 192 -28.72 6.12 -10.92
CA THR A 192 -30.06 5.52 -10.90
C THR A 192 -30.09 4.09 -11.45
N THR A 193 -29.00 3.63 -12.08
CA THR A 193 -28.86 2.31 -12.68
C THR A 193 -27.98 1.41 -11.82
N ILE A 194 -26.66 1.46 -12.03
CA ILE A 194 -25.67 0.64 -11.33
C ILE A 194 -25.70 0.90 -9.83
N GLY A 195 -25.82 2.17 -9.42
CA GLY A 195 -25.92 2.56 -8.02
C GLY A 195 -27.10 1.90 -7.32
N THR A 196 -28.28 2.01 -7.90
CA THR A 196 -29.49 1.30 -7.43
C THR A 196 -29.30 -0.20 -7.38
N ALA A 197 -28.78 -0.81 -8.45
CA ALA A 197 -28.63 -2.26 -8.52
C ALA A 197 -27.64 -2.81 -7.46
N ILE A 198 -26.55 -2.07 -7.18
CA ILE A 198 -25.62 -2.43 -6.11
C ILE A 198 -26.27 -2.26 -4.74
N ARG A 199 -27.02 -1.18 -4.50
CA ARG A 199 -27.76 -0.99 -3.24
C ARG A 199 -28.79 -2.09 -3.02
N SER A 200 -29.61 -2.40 -4.02
CA SER A 200 -30.57 -3.50 -3.93
C SER A 200 -29.89 -4.86 -3.70
N LEU A 201 -28.69 -5.07 -4.25
CA LEU A 201 -27.90 -6.26 -3.96
C LEU A 201 -27.47 -6.28 -2.48
N VAL A 202 -26.93 -5.18 -1.96
CA VAL A 202 -26.56 -5.02 -0.54
C VAL A 202 -27.76 -5.28 0.37
N ASP A 203 -28.92 -4.70 0.07
CA ASP A 203 -30.16 -4.89 0.82
C ASP A 203 -30.62 -6.35 0.78
N SER A 204 -30.59 -6.98 -0.39
CA SER A 204 -31.00 -8.38 -0.56
C SER A 204 -30.11 -9.38 0.17
N LEU A 205 -28.81 -9.06 0.30
CA LEU A 205 -27.85 -9.92 0.97
C LEU A 205 -27.82 -9.67 2.48
N GLY A 206 -28.22 -8.49 2.94
CA GLY A 206 -28.12 -8.10 4.34
C GLY A 206 -26.68 -7.97 4.84
N ILE A 207 -25.71 -7.74 3.94
CA ILE A 207 -24.27 -7.68 4.26
C ILE A 207 -23.72 -6.29 3.91
N GLU A 208 -23.03 -5.65 4.85
CA GLU A 208 -22.39 -4.37 4.62
C GLU A 208 -21.32 -4.47 3.51
N THR A 209 -21.25 -3.47 2.65
CA THR A 209 -20.32 -3.46 1.50
C THR A 209 -19.55 -2.15 1.41
N VAL A 210 -18.23 -2.21 1.46
CA VAL A 210 -17.34 -1.08 1.14
C VAL A 210 -17.00 -1.13 -0.35
N THR A 211 -17.17 -0.01 -1.05
CA THR A 211 -16.80 0.08 -2.48
C THR A 211 -16.01 1.33 -2.80
N GLY A 212 -14.95 1.15 -3.60
CA GLY A 212 -14.32 2.23 -4.33
C GLY A 212 -15.24 2.73 -5.45
N THR A 213 -15.45 4.04 -5.52
CA THR A 213 -16.38 4.69 -6.45
C THR A 213 -15.88 6.10 -6.79
N PRO A 214 -16.06 6.57 -8.03
CA PRO A 214 -16.06 8.00 -8.28
C PRO A 214 -17.08 8.69 -7.37
N LEU A 215 -16.76 9.86 -6.85
CA LEU A 215 -17.69 10.68 -6.08
C LEU A 215 -17.70 12.09 -6.65
N HIS A 216 -18.88 12.60 -6.97
CA HIS A 216 -19.06 13.99 -7.36
C HIS A 216 -19.53 14.84 -6.17
N ASP A 217 -18.65 15.72 -5.72
CA ASP A 217 -18.91 16.67 -4.63
C ASP A 217 -19.46 17.97 -5.21
N ILE A 218 -20.76 18.24 -4.99
CA ILE A 218 -21.45 19.44 -5.51
C ILE A 218 -20.83 20.72 -4.94
N PRO A 219 -20.72 20.90 -3.60
CA PRO A 219 -20.09 22.09 -3.04
C PRO A 219 -18.75 22.45 -3.69
N ARG A 220 -17.92 21.45 -3.98
CA ARG A 220 -16.58 21.63 -4.55
C ARG A 220 -16.53 21.61 -6.08
N HIS A 221 -17.64 21.29 -6.76
CA HIS A 221 -17.71 21.11 -8.21
C HIS A 221 -16.60 20.20 -8.75
N ALA A 222 -16.27 19.13 -8.02
CA ALA A 222 -15.10 18.31 -8.29
C ALA A 222 -15.38 16.81 -8.19
N TRP A 223 -14.65 16.05 -9.00
CA TRP A 223 -14.64 14.59 -8.97
C TRP A 223 -13.52 14.10 -8.07
N PHE A 224 -13.86 13.13 -7.23
CA PHE A 224 -12.91 12.46 -6.36
C PHE A 224 -12.92 10.97 -6.64
N ASN A 225 -11.75 10.36 -6.52
CA ASN A 225 -11.66 8.94 -6.26
C ASN A 225 -11.98 8.72 -4.78
N GLY A 226 -13.04 7.97 -4.51
CA GLY A 226 -13.54 7.79 -3.16
C GLY A 226 -13.85 6.35 -2.82
N ALA A 227 -14.14 6.14 -1.54
CA ALA A 227 -14.69 4.90 -1.04
C ALA A 227 -15.92 5.21 -0.17
N VAL A 228 -16.94 4.35 -0.24
CA VAL A 228 -18.16 4.48 0.54
C VAL A 228 -18.54 3.18 1.21
N LEU A 229 -19.18 3.28 2.37
CA LEU A 229 -19.84 2.14 3.03
C LEU A 229 -21.32 2.14 2.68
N LEU A 230 -21.78 1.05 2.07
CA LEU A 230 -23.19 0.75 1.82
C LEU A 230 -23.66 -0.19 2.93
N LYS A 231 -24.66 0.25 3.70
CA LYS A 231 -25.32 -0.56 4.72
C LYS A 231 -26.69 -1.03 4.20
N PRO A 232 -27.12 -2.26 4.52
CA PRO A 232 -28.45 -2.75 4.17
C PRO A 232 -29.55 -1.84 4.72
N ASN A 233 -30.61 -1.65 3.95
CA ASN A 233 -31.81 -0.89 4.29
C ASN A 233 -31.51 0.57 4.69
N GLN A 234 -30.47 1.18 4.10
CA GLN A 234 -30.17 2.60 4.27
C GLN A 234 -30.28 3.36 2.95
N ASP A 235 -31.14 4.38 2.95
CA ASP A 235 -31.40 5.21 1.77
C ASP A 235 -30.18 6.05 1.37
N SER A 236 -29.33 6.42 2.33
CA SER A 236 -28.23 7.35 2.12
C SER A 236 -26.90 6.87 2.68
N VAL A 237 -25.83 7.12 1.91
CA VAL A 237 -24.45 6.87 2.32
C VAL A 237 -24.01 7.95 3.30
N ARG A 238 -23.75 7.56 4.55
CA ARG A 238 -23.28 8.44 5.62
C ARG A 238 -21.76 8.47 5.80
N GLN A 239 -21.06 7.41 5.40
CA GLN A 239 -19.61 7.28 5.57
C GLN A 239 -18.91 7.26 4.22
N ARG A 240 -17.99 8.22 4.01
CA ARG A 240 -17.27 8.44 2.76
C ARG A 240 -15.81 8.77 3.04
N TYR A 241 -14.94 8.30 2.17
CA TYR A 241 -13.53 8.65 2.11
C TYR A 241 -13.22 9.26 0.75
N TYR A 242 -12.44 10.34 0.73
CA TYR A 242 -11.91 10.94 -0.49
C TYR A 242 -10.39 10.75 -0.52
N LYS A 243 -9.86 10.30 -1.65
CA LYS A 243 -8.41 10.13 -1.84
C LYS A 243 -7.71 11.48 -1.64
N ILE A 244 -6.74 11.51 -0.72
CA ILE A 244 -6.06 12.75 -0.30
C ILE A 244 -4.84 13.03 -1.17
N HIS A 245 -4.04 12.00 -1.47
CA HIS A 245 -2.84 12.12 -2.30
C HIS A 245 -3.12 11.51 -3.67
N LEU A 246 -3.06 12.36 -4.70
CA LEU A 246 -3.23 11.96 -6.10
C LEU A 246 -1.91 11.43 -6.66
N VAL A 247 -2.01 10.66 -7.74
CA VAL A 247 -0.87 10.12 -8.49
C VAL A 247 -0.44 11.14 -9.54
#